data_AF-A0A096LHE7-F1
#
_entry.id   AF-A0A096LHE7-F1
#
_cell.length_a   1.000
_cell.length_b   1.000
_cell.length_c   1.000
_cell.angle_alpha   90.00
_cell.angle_beta   90.00
_cell.angle_gamma   90.00
#
_symmetry.space_group_name_H-M   'P 1'
#
loop_
_entity.id
_entity.type
_entity.pdbx_description
1 polymer ?
#
loop_
_entity_poly.entity_id
_entity_poly.type
_entity_poly.pdbx_seq_one_letter_code
_entity_poly.pdbx_strand_id
1 'polypeptide(L)'
;MPQEESVLRLGRDEALEAARLWQECGDAREFACRVLGGVMNALMDSEAQQMCGAGRNERSDGRENSRNGYRPRSLKTAVGDVELEIPKLRHGTYYPEGMLARWSRVDTSV
;
A
#
# COMPACT_ATOMS: atom_id res chain seq x y z
N MET A 1 -10.90 -3.89 -33.46
CA MET A 1 -9.90 -4.17 -32.42
C MET A 1 -10.47 -3.67 -31.11
N PRO A 2 -10.78 -4.53 -30.12
CA PRO A 2 -11.22 -4.03 -28.83
C PRO A 2 -10.02 -3.33 -28.18
N GLN A 3 -10.25 -2.14 -27.64
CA GLN A 3 -9.21 -1.38 -26.95
C GLN A 3 -8.81 -2.17 -25.71
N GLU A 4 -7.51 -2.43 -25.55
CA GLU A 4 -6.95 -2.95 -24.31
C GLU A 4 -7.19 -1.90 -23.23
N GLU A 5 -8.30 -2.02 -22.53
CA GLU A 5 -8.58 -1.23 -21.34
C GLU A 5 -7.57 -1.66 -20.28
N SER A 6 -6.54 -0.84 -20.09
CA SER A 6 -5.54 -1.06 -19.05
C SER A 6 -6.24 -1.27 -17.71
N VAL A 7 -6.11 -2.48 -17.16
CA VAL A 7 -6.80 -2.96 -15.94
C VAL A 7 -6.46 -2.08 -14.73
N LEU A 8 -5.27 -1.49 -14.76
CA LEU A 8 -4.85 -0.43 -13.87
C LEU A 8 -4.89 0.85 -14.71
N ARG A 9 -5.87 1.73 -14.49
CA ARG A 9 -5.84 3.07 -15.10
C ARG A 9 -4.76 3.90 -14.41
N LEU A 10 -3.50 3.50 -14.61
CA LEU A 10 -2.36 4.20 -14.07
C LEU A 10 -2.22 5.51 -14.84
N GLY A 11 -2.11 6.62 -14.11
CA GLY A 11 -1.71 7.89 -14.66
C GLY A 11 -0.33 7.81 -15.31
N ARG A 12 -0.01 8.79 -16.17
CA ARG A 12 1.31 8.88 -16.81
C ARG A 12 2.45 8.86 -15.79
N ASP A 13 2.25 9.50 -14.64
CA ASP A 13 3.25 9.59 -13.58
C ASP A 13 3.49 8.23 -12.91
N GLU A 14 2.41 7.49 -12.63
CA GLU A 14 2.47 6.15 -12.04
C GLU A 14 3.13 5.14 -13.01
N ALA A 15 2.86 5.26 -14.31
CA ALA A 15 3.52 4.46 -15.33
C ALA A 15 5.03 4.76 -15.44
N LEU A 16 5.43 6.03 -15.31
CA LEU A 16 6.84 6.42 -15.29
C LEU A 16 7.54 5.95 -14.01
N GLU A 17 6.86 5.97 -12.86
CA GLU A 17 7.37 5.44 -11.62
C GLU A 17 7.55 3.92 -11.68
N ALA A 18 6.56 3.19 -12.20
CA ALA A 18 6.67 1.76 -12.45
C ALA A 18 7.82 1.43 -13.41
N ALA A 19 8.00 2.21 -14.48
CA ALA A 19 9.11 2.04 -15.40
C ALA A 19 10.48 2.30 -14.75
N ARG A 20 10.58 3.30 -13.85
CA ARG A 20 11.81 3.54 -13.07
C ARG A 20 12.10 2.38 -12.13
N LEU A 21 11.09 1.94 -11.38
CA LEU A 21 11.20 0.80 -10.46
C LEU A 21 11.63 -0.46 -11.20
N TRP A 22 11.11 -0.69 -12.41
CA TRP A 22 11.52 -1.81 -13.26
C TRP A 22 13.01 -1.79 -13.58
N GLN A 23 13.60 -0.62 -13.87
CA GLN A 23 15.03 -0.51 -14.16
C GLN A 23 15.92 -0.77 -12.93
N GLU A 24 15.38 -0.60 -11.73
CA GLU A 24 16.10 -0.88 -10.47
C GLU A 24 15.99 -2.35 -10.04
N CYS A 25 15.02 -3.10 -10.58
CA CYS A 25 14.80 -4.50 -10.25
C CYS A 25 15.64 -5.41 -11.14
N GLY A 26 16.14 -6.51 -10.56
CA GLY A 26 16.89 -7.52 -11.30
C GLY A 26 16.00 -8.44 -12.15
N ASP A 27 14.76 -8.67 -11.71
CA ASP A 27 13.81 -9.52 -12.42
C ASP A 27 12.33 -9.11 -12.18
N ALA A 28 11.43 -9.79 -12.90
CA ALA A 28 9.99 -9.52 -12.81
C ALA A 28 9.37 -9.86 -11.45
N ARG A 29 9.96 -10.82 -10.71
CA ARG A 29 9.46 -11.23 -9.40
C ARG A 29 9.78 -10.18 -8.34
N GLU A 30 11.00 -9.64 -8.35
CA GLU A 30 11.41 -8.52 -7.51
C GLU A 30 10.54 -7.29 -7.79
N PHE A 31 10.33 -6.96 -9.07
CA PHE A 31 9.43 -5.87 -9.46
C PHE A 31 8.02 -6.08 -8.90
N ALA A 32 7.43 -7.27 -9.11
CA ALA A 32 6.09 -7.57 -8.61
C ALA A 32 6.00 -7.48 -7.08
N CYS A 33 7.03 -7.94 -6.36
CA CYS A 33 7.11 -7.84 -4.90
C CYS A 33 7.14 -6.39 -4.42
N ARG A 34 7.97 -5.53 -5.05
CA ARG A 34 8.07 -4.11 -4.71
C ARG A 34 6.79 -3.34 -5.05
N VAL A 35 6.20 -3.59 -6.23
CA VAL A 35 4.93 -2.98 -6.63
C VAL A 35 3.81 -3.38 -5.68
N LEU A 36 3.71 -4.66 -5.33
CA LEU A 36 2.70 -5.15 -4.40
C LEU A 36 2.83 -4.46 -3.04
N GLY A 37 4.06 -4.40 -2.49
CA GLY A 37 4.32 -3.67 -1.24
C GLY A 37 3.95 -2.19 -1.31
N GLY A 38 4.31 -1.51 -2.41
CA GLY A 38 3.95 -0.11 -2.64
C GLY A 38 2.45 0.12 -2.69
N VAL A 39 1.71 -0.69 -3.45
CA VAL A 39 0.25 -0.60 -3.58
C VAL A 39 -0.45 -0.89 -2.26
N MET A 40 -0.04 -1.94 -1.54
CA MET A 40 -0.62 -2.29 -0.23
C MET A 40 -0.39 -1.17 0.78
N ASN A 41 0.82 -0.59 0.82
CA ASN A 41 1.12 0.54 1.70
C ASN A 41 0.32 1.80 1.32
N ALA A 42 0.16 2.09 0.04
CA ALA A 42 -0.64 3.23 -0.43
C ALA A 42 -2.13 3.09 -0.12
N LEU A 43 -2.69 1.88 -0.25
CA LEU A 43 -4.08 1.59 0.14
C LEU A 43 -4.27 1.80 1.64
N MET A 44 -3.38 1.25 2.47
CA MET A 44 -3.42 1.51 3.90
C MET A 44 -3.21 2.99 4.25
N ASP A 45 -2.43 3.72 3.44
CA ASP A 45 -2.23 5.14 3.61
C ASP A 45 -3.52 5.92 3.38
N SER A 46 -4.21 5.63 2.28
CA SER A 46 -5.52 6.19 1.93
C SER A 46 -6.58 5.91 2.99
N GLU A 47 -6.72 4.65 3.45
CA GLU A 47 -7.69 4.29 4.50
C GLU A 47 -7.46 5.10 5.78
N ALA A 48 -6.20 5.22 6.21
CA ALA A 48 -5.89 5.98 7.42
C ALA A 48 -5.98 7.50 7.23
N GLN A 49 -5.87 8.03 6.00
CA GLN A 49 -6.18 9.43 5.70
C GLN A 49 -7.68 9.69 5.82
N GLN A 50 -8.51 8.80 5.31
CA GLN A 50 -9.97 8.89 5.42
C GLN A 50 -10.41 8.91 6.89
N MET A 51 -9.87 8.01 7.72
CA MET A 51 -10.16 8.00 9.16
C MET A 51 -9.63 9.22 9.92
N CYS A 52 -8.58 9.89 9.43
CA CYS A 52 -8.09 11.13 10.06
C CYS A 52 -8.86 12.38 9.61
N GLY A 53 -9.65 12.29 8.54
CA GLY A 53 -10.33 13.44 7.92
C GLY A 53 -9.38 14.42 7.22
N ALA A 54 -8.12 14.05 7.03
CA ALA A 54 -7.09 14.94 6.49
C ALA A 54 -5.90 14.16 5.95
N GLY A 55 -5.29 14.67 4.88
CA GLY A 55 -4.05 14.15 4.31
C GLY A 55 -2.87 14.25 5.26
N ARG A 56 -1.80 13.52 4.93
CA ARG A 56 -0.58 13.53 5.72
C ARG A 56 0.01 14.94 5.75
N ASN A 57 0.26 15.46 6.96
CA ASN A 57 0.78 16.81 7.21
C ASN A 57 -0.09 17.97 6.68
N GLU A 58 -1.27 17.68 6.13
CA GLU A 58 -2.21 18.69 5.68
C GLU A 58 -2.79 19.44 6.87
N ARG A 59 -2.97 20.76 6.73
CA ARG A 59 -3.75 21.55 7.68
C ARG A 59 -5.20 21.54 7.21
N SER A 60 -6.08 20.95 8.02
CA SER A 60 -7.51 20.87 7.75
C SER A 60 -8.26 21.10 9.05
N ASP A 61 -9.30 21.93 8.99
CA ASP A 61 -10.20 22.18 10.13
C ASP A 61 -11.05 20.93 10.46
N GLY A 62 -11.18 19.99 9.52
CA GLY A 62 -11.88 18.72 9.68
C GLY A 62 -10.99 17.57 10.19
N ARG A 63 -9.76 17.83 10.63
CA ARG A 63 -8.87 16.79 11.15
C ARG A 63 -9.33 16.33 12.54
N GLU A 64 -9.69 15.06 12.65
CA GLU A 64 -10.10 14.44 13.92
C GLU A 64 -8.98 13.59 14.56
N ASN A 65 -8.02 13.13 13.76
CA ASN A 65 -6.93 12.27 14.23
C ASN A 65 -5.64 12.55 13.47
N SER A 66 -4.55 11.91 13.89
CA SER A 66 -3.26 12.00 13.20
C SER A 66 -2.52 10.67 13.22
N ARG A 67 -1.62 10.51 12.26
CA ARG A 67 -0.75 9.34 12.16
C ARG A 67 0.46 9.54 13.06
N ASN A 68 0.88 8.48 13.75
CA ASN A 68 1.99 8.47 14.69
C ASN A 68 3.05 7.43 14.29
N GLY A 69 3.43 7.43 13.01
CA GLY A 69 4.37 6.46 12.42
C GLY A 69 3.70 5.14 12.04
N TYR A 70 4.53 4.09 11.89
CA TYR A 70 4.10 2.80 11.34
C TYR A 70 4.51 1.61 12.23
N ARG A 71 3.89 0.46 11.99
CA ARG A 71 4.25 -0.86 12.55
C ARG A 71 4.74 -1.72 11.39
N PRO A 72 6.01 -2.16 11.38
CA PRO A 72 6.48 -3.06 10.34
C PRO A 72 5.79 -4.42 10.47
N ARG A 73 5.44 -5.01 9.33
CA ARG A 73 4.91 -6.37 9.27
C ARG A 73 5.35 -7.04 7.97
N SER A 74 6.01 -8.19 8.11
CA SER A 74 6.31 -9.07 6.98
C SER A 74 5.09 -9.92 6.61
N LEU A 75 4.78 -10.00 5.31
CA LEU A 75 3.76 -10.85 4.72
C LEU A 75 4.37 -11.71 3.62
N LYS A 76 4.22 -13.03 3.73
CA LYS A 76 4.62 -14.00 2.71
C LYS A 76 3.58 -14.03 1.60
N THR A 77 3.99 -13.71 0.39
CA THR A 77 3.16 -13.72 -0.82
C THR A 77 3.77 -14.65 -1.87
N ALA A 78 3.01 -14.97 -2.92
CA ALA A 78 3.53 -15.78 -4.03
C ALA A 78 4.75 -15.14 -4.73
N VAL A 79 4.82 -13.80 -4.75
CA VAL A 79 5.90 -13.05 -5.39
C VAL A 79 7.10 -12.80 -4.46
N GLY A 80 6.97 -13.08 -3.16
CA GLY A 80 8.03 -12.89 -2.18
C GLY A 80 7.53 -12.46 -0.80
N ASP A 81 8.47 -12.25 0.11
CA ASP A 81 8.18 -11.66 1.42
C ASP A 81 8.10 -10.13 1.24
N VAL A 82 6.92 -9.57 1.53
CA VAL A 82 6.61 -8.14 1.42
C VAL A 82 6.64 -7.50 2.80
N GLU A 83 7.42 -6.43 2.96
CA GLU A 83 7.44 -5.64 4.18
C GLU A 83 6.41 -4.51 4.11
N LEU A 84 5.42 -4.57 5.00
CA LEU A 84 4.31 -3.63 5.09
C LEU A 84 4.51 -2.65 6.26
N GLU A 85 4.10 -1.41 6.04
CA GLU A 85 4.16 -0.34 7.03
C GLU A 85 2.76 -0.01 7.53
N ILE A 86 2.23 -0.80 8.47
CA ILE A 86 0.86 -0.60 8.97
C ILE A 86 0.79 0.73 9.75
N PRO A 87 -0.03 1.71 9.33
CA PRO A 87 -0.19 2.99 10.00
C PRO A 87 -0.61 2.89 11.47
N LYS A 88 -0.03 3.75 12.30
CA LYS A 88 -0.47 3.98 13.68
C LYS A 88 -1.26 5.26 13.74
N LEU A 89 -2.45 5.22 14.33
CA LEU A 89 -3.21 6.41 14.68
C LEU A 89 -2.84 6.89 16.09
N ARG A 90 -3.02 8.19 16.35
CA ARG A 90 -2.80 8.79 17.67
C ARG A 90 -3.87 8.34 18.66
N HIS A 91 -5.12 8.25 18.19
CA HIS A 91 -6.26 7.73 18.94
C HIS A 91 -6.86 6.52 18.21
N GLY A 92 -7.29 5.51 18.97
CA GLY A 92 -7.83 4.26 18.41
C GLY A 92 -6.77 3.32 17.83
N THR A 93 -7.22 2.26 17.17
CA THR A 93 -6.35 1.29 16.48
C THR A 93 -6.80 1.14 15.04
N TYR A 94 -5.85 1.29 14.11
CA TYR A 94 -6.04 0.92 12.71
C TYR A 94 -5.51 -0.49 12.47
N TYR A 95 -6.26 -1.27 11.70
CA TYR A 95 -5.80 -2.54 11.15
C TYR A 95 -6.55 -2.83 9.83
N PRO A 96 -5.86 -3.23 8.75
CA PRO A 96 -6.47 -3.41 7.43
C PRO A 96 -7.15 -4.79 7.32
N GLU A 97 -8.30 -4.97 7.98
CA GLU A 97 -8.99 -6.29 8.07
C GLU A 97 -9.41 -6.86 6.70
N GLY A 98 -9.72 -6.01 5.72
CA GLY A 98 -10.06 -6.45 4.36
C GLY A 98 -8.86 -6.95 3.54
N MET A 99 -7.63 -6.68 3.99
CA MET A 99 -6.40 -7.01 3.28
C MET A 99 -5.57 -8.07 4.01
N LEU A 100 -5.54 -8.05 5.35
CA LEU A 100 -4.65 -8.89 6.15
C LEU A 100 -5.39 -9.64 7.24
N ALA A 101 -5.24 -10.96 7.30
CA ALA A 101 -5.68 -11.74 8.46
C ALA A 101 -4.83 -11.41 9.70
N ARG A 102 -5.47 -11.28 10.88
CA ARG A 102 -4.81 -10.76 12.10
C ARG A 102 -3.57 -11.56 12.54
N TRP A 103 -3.63 -12.88 12.43
CA TRP A 103 -2.60 -13.79 12.94
C TRP A 103 -1.81 -14.52 11.85
N SER A 104 -2.23 -14.41 10.59
CA SER A 104 -1.52 -15.05 9.48
C SER A 104 -0.32 -14.20 9.04
N ARG A 105 0.78 -14.86 8.70
CA ARG A 105 1.92 -14.24 8.01
C ARG A 105 1.95 -14.58 6.52
N VAL A 106 0.98 -15.32 6.03
CA VAL A 106 0.89 -15.74 4.63
C VAL A 106 -0.37 -15.12 4.04
N ASP A 107 -0.26 -14.63 2.81
CA ASP A 107 -1.40 -14.16 2.05
C ASP A 107 -2.44 -15.28 1.87
N THR A 108 -3.72 -14.91 1.79
CA THR A 108 -4.84 -15.86 1.74
C THR A 108 -4.92 -16.60 0.40
N SER A 109 -4.27 -16.08 -0.63
CA SER A 109 -4.23 -16.70 -1.96
C SER A 109 -3.30 -17.92 -2.05
N VAL A 110 -2.53 -18.20 -0.98
CA VAL A 110 -1.52 -19.27 -0.92
C VAL A 110 -2.06 -20.51 -0.21
#